data_AF-A0A945S0F4-F1
#
_entry.id   AF-A0A945S0F4-F1
#
_cell.length_a   1.000
_cell.length_b   1.000
_cell.length_c   1.000
_cell.angle_alpha   90.00
_cell.angle_beta   90.00
_cell.angle_gamma   90.00
#
_symmetry.space_group_name_H-M   'P 1'
#
loop_
_entity.id
_entity.type
_entity.pdbx_description
1 polymer ?
#
loop_
_entity_poly.entity_id
_entity_poly.type
_entity_poly.pdbx_seq_one_letter_code
_entity_poly.pdbx_strand_id
1 'polypeptide(L)'
;MEANPPTLAQLRRKPHWSCSSIGTFMTCSLAWAFQYVYQLDRGPTPAALVFGGCFHKALGFLFRKTSMGEAVTGEAILDLFGDLLLQESKLSEREILYDDGDDVNSLTAKGRDMLEAYVKDLDPEERVLGVDVAFSVPLEDADGNALSKPL
;
A
#
# COMPACT_ATOMS: atom_id res chain seq x y z
N MET A 1 10.47 20.44 -20.50
CA MET A 1 9.10 20.15 -20.04
C MET A 1 9.13 18.73 -19.54
N GLU A 2 9.35 18.55 -18.24
CA GLU A 2 9.45 17.22 -17.63
C GLU A 2 8.08 16.55 -17.77
N ALA A 3 8.02 15.39 -18.43
CA ALA A 3 6.77 14.69 -18.62
C ALA A 3 6.23 14.31 -17.24
N ASN A 4 4.97 14.64 -16.95
CA ASN A 4 4.31 14.23 -15.72
C ASN A 4 4.44 12.70 -15.59
N PRO A 5 4.91 12.15 -14.45
CA PRO A 5 5.11 10.72 -14.32
C PRO A 5 3.81 9.95 -14.60
N PRO A 6 3.90 8.76 -15.21
CA PRO A 6 2.71 7.98 -15.51
C PRO A 6 1.97 7.62 -14.23
N THR A 7 0.64 7.63 -14.28
CA THR A 7 -0.15 7.13 -13.15
C THR A 7 -0.11 5.61 -13.10
N LEU A 8 -0.32 5.03 -11.91
CA LEU A 8 -0.41 3.58 -11.76
C LEU A 8 -1.52 2.99 -12.65
N ALA A 9 -2.63 3.71 -12.83
CA ALA A 9 -3.72 3.31 -13.71
C ALA A 9 -3.30 3.26 -15.18
N GLN A 10 -2.44 4.18 -15.64
CA GLN A 10 -1.89 4.16 -17.00
C GLN A 10 -0.95 2.97 -17.21
N LEU A 11 -0.08 2.69 -16.23
CA LEU A 11 0.85 1.56 -16.30
C LEU A 11 0.12 0.21 -16.33
N ARG A 12 -0.94 0.05 -15.53
CA ARG A 12 -1.74 -1.18 -15.46
C ARG A 12 -2.55 -1.50 -16.72
N ARG A 13 -2.65 -0.59 -17.70
CA ARG A 13 -3.33 -0.84 -18.99
C ARG A 13 -2.58 -1.83 -19.86
N LYS A 14 -1.27 -1.97 -19.65
CA LYS A 14 -0.46 -2.97 -20.35
C LYS A 14 -0.36 -4.22 -19.48
N PRO A 15 -0.25 -5.40 -20.09
CA PRO A 15 0.19 -6.59 -19.38
C PRO A 15 1.46 -6.25 -18.57
N HIS A 16 1.54 -6.71 -17.32
CA HIS A 16 2.67 -6.45 -16.43
C HIS A 16 2.74 -7.49 -15.32
N TRP A 17 3.91 -7.62 -14.71
CA TRP A 17 4.09 -8.32 -13.44
C TRP A 17 4.19 -7.29 -12.32
N SER A 18 3.45 -7.48 -11.23
CA SER A 18 3.72 -6.73 -9.99
C SER A 18 4.86 -7.40 -9.22
N CYS A 19 5.58 -6.62 -8.41
CA CYS A 19 6.60 -7.16 -7.50
C CYS A 19 6.04 -8.29 -6.61
N SER A 20 4.83 -8.11 -6.07
CA SER A 20 4.13 -9.15 -5.29
C SER A 20 3.81 -10.41 -6.11
N SER A 21 3.41 -10.27 -7.38
CA SER A 21 3.14 -11.40 -8.27
C SER A 21 4.40 -12.23 -8.53
N ILE A 22 5.53 -11.56 -8.80
CA ILE A 22 6.84 -12.22 -8.97
C ILE A 22 7.23 -12.94 -7.67
N GLY A 23 7.13 -12.26 -6.53
CA GLY A 23 7.43 -12.84 -5.21
C GLY A 23 6.61 -14.10 -4.91
N THR A 24 5.31 -14.07 -5.19
CA THR A 24 4.45 -15.25 -5.05
C THR A 24 4.85 -16.37 -6.00
N PHE A 25 5.13 -16.08 -7.28
CA PHE A 25 5.55 -17.08 -8.25
C PHE A 25 6.85 -17.77 -7.86
N MET A 26 7.84 -16.98 -7.42
CA MET A 26 9.14 -17.47 -6.97
C MET A 26 9.04 -18.29 -5.68
N THR A 27 8.08 -17.97 -4.81
CA THR A 27 7.85 -18.70 -3.56
C THR A 27 7.09 -20.01 -3.81
N CYS A 28 6.01 -19.95 -4.59
CA CYS A 28 5.18 -21.10 -4.94
C CYS A 28 4.36 -20.83 -6.20
N SER A 29 4.75 -21.46 -7.32
CA SER A 29 4.08 -21.29 -8.61
C SER A 29 2.62 -21.77 -8.61
N LEU A 30 2.28 -22.77 -7.78
CA LEU A 30 0.90 -23.24 -7.64
C LEU A 30 0.02 -22.21 -6.90
N ALA A 31 0.53 -21.62 -5.81
CA ALA A 31 -0.17 -20.54 -5.11
C ALA A 31 -0.36 -19.33 -6.02
N TRP A 32 0.65 -19.00 -6.80
CA TRP A 32 0.54 -17.97 -7.84
C TRP A 32 -0.56 -18.28 -8.85
N ALA A 33 -0.63 -19.52 -9.35
CA ALA A 33 -1.67 -19.92 -10.30
C ALA A 33 -3.07 -19.80 -9.69
N PHE A 34 -3.30 -20.28 -8.47
CA PHE A 34 -4.58 -20.11 -7.77
C PHE A 34 -4.98 -18.65 -7.60
N GLN A 35 -4.00 -17.81 -7.30
CA GLN A 35 -4.23 -16.40 -7.02
C GLN A 35 -4.44 -15.54 -8.27
N TYR A 36 -3.62 -15.70 -9.31
CA TYR A 36 -3.54 -14.78 -10.45
C TYR A 36 -4.13 -15.36 -11.74
N VAL A 37 -4.08 -16.68 -11.92
CA VAL A 37 -4.62 -17.35 -13.13
C VAL A 37 -6.06 -17.80 -12.88
N TYR A 38 -6.26 -18.63 -11.86
CA TYR A 38 -7.59 -19.17 -11.53
C TYR A 38 -8.44 -18.20 -10.71
N GLN A 39 -7.82 -17.17 -10.12
CA GLN A 39 -8.49 -16.12 -9.33
C GLN A 39 -9.48 -16.69 -8.31
N LEU A 40 -9.05 -17.71 -7.57
CA LEU A 40 -9.87 -18.30 -6.53
C LEU A 40 -10.24 -17.24 -5.48
N ASP A 41 -11.42 -17.39 -4.90
CA ASP A 41 -11.85 -16.50 -3.82
C ASP A 41 -10.85 -16.59 -2.66
N ARG A 42 -10.47 -15.43 -2.14
CA ARG A 42 -9.49 -15.31 -1.05
C ARG A 42 -10.12 -15.50 0.32
N GLY A 43 -11.45 -15.56 0.39
CA GLY A 43 -12.18 -15.63 1.66
C GLY A 43 -12.05 -14.31 2.43
N PRO A 44 -12.24 -14.34 3.76
CA PRO A 44 -12.17 -13.16 4.61
C PRO A 44 -10.81 -12.44 4.56
N THR A 45 -10.81 -11.13 4.81
CA THR A 45 -9.60 -10.30 4.82
C THR A 45 -9.05 -10.20 6.25
N PRO A 46 -7.77 -10.52 6.51
CA PRO A 46 -7.16 -10.29 7.81
C PRO A 46 -7.15 -8.80 8.18
N ALA A 47 -7.50 -8.46 9.42
CA ALA A 47 -7.51 -7.08 9.91
C ALA A 47 -6.15 -6.39 9.76
N ALA A 48 -5.04 -7.14 9.86
CA ALA A 48 -3.70 -6.63 9.62
C ALA A 48 -3.50 -6.03 8.21
N LEU A 49 -4.13 -6.60 7.17
CA LEU A 49 -4.05 -6.04 5.82
C LEU A 49 -4.82 -4.72 5.70
N VAL A 50 -6.00 -4.64 6.34
CA VAL A 50 -6.80 -3.41 6.37
C VAL A 50 -6.07 -2.31 7.15
N PHE A 51 -5.53 -2.67 8.32
CA PHE A 51 -4.72 -1.80 9.16
C PHE A 51 -3.53 -1.20 8.40
N GLY A 52 -2.71 -2.06 7.76
CA GLY A 52 -1.56 -1.61 7.00
C GLY A 52 -1.94 -0.70 5.82
N GLY A 53 -3.04 -1.01 5.13
CA GLY A 53 -3.59 -0.17 4.08
C GLY A 53 -3.98 1.22 4.57
N CYS A 54 -4.66 1.32 5.72
CA CYS A 54 -5.03 2.60 6.33
C CYS A 54 -3.80 3.39 6.80
N PHE A 55 -2.82 2.70 7.39
CA PHE A 55 -1.56 3.30 7.84
C PHE A 55 -0.79 3.93 6.67
N HIS A 56 -0.63 3.19 5.56
CA HIS A 56 0.00 3.72 4.35
C HIS A 56 -0.76 4.90 3.73
N LYS A 57 -2.10 4.87 3.74
CA LYS A 57 -2.91 6.00 3.26
C LYS A 57 -2.70 7.27 4.10
N ALA A 58 -2.65 7.14 5.43
CA ALA A 58 -2.40 8.26 6.35
C ALA A 58 -1.01 8.87 6.12
N LEU A 59 0.04 8.04 6.03
CA LEU A 59 1.40 8.51 5.71
C LEU A 59 1.50 9.12 4.31
N GLY A 60 0.83 8.52 3.33
CA GLY A 60 0.76 9.07 1.97
C GLY A 60 0.14 10.46 1.95
N PHE A 61 -0.90 10.70 2.75
CA PHE A 61 -1.48 12.04 2.93
C PHE A 61 -0.49 13.01 3.57
N LEU A 62 0.15 12.62 4.68
CA LEU A 62 1.15 13.43 5.37
C LEU A 62 2.25 13.89 4.41
N PHE A 63 2.92 12.95 3.74
CA PHE A 63 4.05 13.27 2.89
C PHE A 63 3.66 14.08 1.64
N ARG A 64 2.45 13.87 1.10
CA ARG A 64 1.95 14.71 -0.01
C ARG A 64 1.80 16.16 0.44
N LYS A 65 1.22 16.38 1.62
CA LYS A 65 1.08 17.73 2.19
C LYS A 65 2.44 18.37 2.49
N THR A 66 3.36 17.63 3.11
CA THR A 66 4.74 18.07 3.33
C THR A 66 5.44 18.45 2.03
N SER A 67 5.26 17.66 0.95
CA SER A 67 5.86 17.98 -0.36
C SER A 67 5.32 19.27 -1.00
N MET A 68 4.11 19.69 -0.60
CA MET A 68 3.47 20.95 -1.05
C MET A 68 3.81 22.13 -0.13
N GLY A 69 4.63 21.93 0.91
CA GLY A 69 4.94 22.93 1.93
C GLY A 69 3.77 23.18 2.89
N GLU A 70 2.77 22.31 2.92
CA GLU A 70 1.65 22.39 3.85
C GLU A 70 2.00 21.67 5.16
N ALA A 71 1.81 22.35 6.29
CA ALA A 71 1.95 21.73 7.60
C ALA A 71 0.70 20.91 7.93
N VAL A 72 0.90 19.67 8.40
CA VAL A 72 -0.16 18.84 8.97
C VAL A 72 0.19 18.59 10.43
N THR A 73 -0.79 18.78 11.33
CA THR A 73 -0.59 18.49 12.74
C THR A 73 -0.55 16.97 12.96
N GLY A 74 0.21 16.52 13.97
CA GLY A 74 0.22 15.11 14.36
C GLY A 74 -1.19 14.58 14.60
N GLU A 75 -2.00 15.32 15.38
CA GLU A 75 -3.39 14.94 15.68
C GLU A 75 -4.24 14.73 14.42
N ALA A 76 -4.11 15.57 13.40
CA ALA A 76 -4.87 15.42 12.17
C ALA A 76 -4.54 14.11 11.42
N ILE A 77 -3.29 13.63 11.52
CA ILE A 77 -2.88 12.34 10.95
C ILE A 77 -3.42 11.17 11.78
N LEU A 78 -3.40 11.29 13.11
CA LEU A 78 -3.96 10.29 14.01
C LEU A 78 -5.46 10.12 13.82
N ASP A 79 -6.18 11.23 13.63
CA ASP A 79 -7.62 11.24 13.35
C ASP A 79 -7.92 10.66 11.97
N LEU A 80 -7.18 11.07 10.94
CA LEU A 80 -7.33 10.53 9.59
C LEU A 80 -7.17 8.99 9.57
N PHE A 81 -6.20 8.46 10.30
CA PHE A 81 -6.02 7.01 10.40
C PHE A 81 -7.23 6.32 11.04
N GLY A 82 -7.74 6.86 12.15
CA GLY A 82 -8.93 6.32 12.82
C GLY A 82 -10.16 6.34 11.91
N ASP A 83 -10.38 7.44 11.19
CA ASP A 83 -11.47 7.58 10.23
C ASP A 83 -11.35 6.57 9.08
N LEU A 84 -10.15 6.40 8.52
CA LEU A 84 -9.89 5.42 7.46
C LEU A 84 -10.18 3.99 7.94
N LEU A 85 -9.69 3.61 9.12
CA LEU A 85 -9.87 2.27 9.65
C LEU A 85 -11.34 1.98 9.97
N LEU A 86 -12.05 2.93 10.58
CA LEU A 86 -13.48 2.82 10.86
C LEU A 86 -14.32 2.76 9.58
N GLN A 87 -13.91 3.49 8.54
CA GLN A 87 -14.58 3.44 7.24
C GLN A 87 -14.39 2.06 6.60
N GLU A 88 -13.15 1.57 6.51
CA GLU A 88 -12.86 0.25 5.94
C GLU A 88 -13.56 -0.86 6.74
N SER A 89 -13.64 -0.75 8.06
CA SER A 89 -14.33 -1.74 8.90
C SER A 89 -15.83 -1.83 8.63
N LYS A 90 -16.45 -0.76 8.12
CA LYS A 90 -17.88 -0.68 7.81
C LYS A 90 -18.19 -0.98 6.34
N LEU A 91 -17.29 -0.62 5.44
CA LEU A 91 -17.52 -0.67 3.99
C LEU A 91 -16.82 -1.84 3.31
N SER A 92 -16.03 -2.63 4.02
CA SER A 92 -15.36 -3.80 3.44
C SER A 92 -16.37 -4.77 2.83
N GLU A 93 -16.16 -5.12 1.56
CA GLU A 93 -16.98 -6.10 0.83
C GLU A 93 -16.83 -7.52 1.39
N ARG A 94 -15.68 -7.79 2.04
CA ARG A 94 -15.36 -9.07 2.66
C ARG A 94 -15.36 -8.94 4.17
N GLU A 95 -15.75 -10.00 4.85
CA GLU A 95 -15.59 -10.10 6.30
C GLU A 95 -14.14 -9.81 6.69
N ILE A 96 -13.96 -9.01 7.75
CA ILE A 96 -12.66 -8.73 8.33
C ILE A 96 -12.45 -9.68 9.50
N LEU A 97 -11.39 -10.48 9.44
CA LEU A 97 -10.99 -11.35 10.55
C LEU A 97 -10.04 -10.62 11.46
N TYR A 98 -10.46 -10.46 12.71
CA TYR A 98 -9.63 -9.94 13.78
C TYR A 98 -8.91 -11.09 14.49
N ASP A 99 -7.67 -10.86 14.90
CA ASP A 99 -6.92 -11.79 15.75
C ASP A 99 -7.50 -11.79 17.17
N ASP A 100 -7.15 -12.79 17.98
CA ASP A 100 -7.69 -12.96 19.33
C ASP A 100 -7.43 -11.72 20.20
N GLY A 101 -8.51 -11.01 20.54
CA GLY A 101 -8.48 -9.81 21.39
C GLY A 101 -8.39 -8.48 20.63
N ASP A 102 -8.23 -8.51 19.30
CA ASP A 102 -8.30 -7.32 18.46
C ASP A 102 -9.75 -7.01 18.06
N ASP A 103 -10.03 -5.72 17.94
CA ASP A 103 -11.23 -5.13 17.37
C ASP A 103 -10.87 -3.80 16.71
N VAL A 104 -11.86 -3.12 16.11
CA VAL A 104 -11.60 -1.83 15.46
C VAL A 104 -11.03 -0.77 16.42
N ASN A 105 -11.43 -0.80 17.69
CA ASN A 105 -11.04 0.22 18.67
C ASN A 105 -9.59 0.02 19.14
N SER A 106 -9.23 -1.21 19.51
CA SER A 106 -7.87 -1.60 19.89
C SER A 106 -6.89 -1.41 18.74
N LEU A 107 -7.27 -1.74 17.50
CA LEU A 107 -6.47 -1.45 16.32
C LEU A 107 -6.36 0.05 16.03
N THR A 108 -7.42 0.83 16.26
CA THR A 108 -7.35 2.29 16.14
C THR A 108 -6.34 2.88 17.13
N ALA A 109 -6.41 2.48 18.40
CA ALA A 109 -5.46 2.92 19.43
C ALA A 109 -4.02 2.55 19.05
N LYS A 110 -3.78 1.28 18.68
CA LYS A 110 -2.46 0.80 18.26
C LYS A 110 -1.89 1.58 17.08
N GLY A 111 -2.71 1.86 16.06
CA GLY A 111 -2.24 2.60 14.89
C GLY A 111 -1.99 4.08 15.17
N ARG A 112 -2.75 4.69 16.10
CA ARG A 112 -2.46 6.04 16.58
C ARG A 112 -1.11 6.08 17.31
N ASP A 113 -0.85 5.16 18.22
CA ASP A 113 0.43 5.08 18.94
C ASP A 113 1.62 4.90 17.96
N MET A 114 1.45 4.02 16.96
CA MET A 114 2.46 3.80 15.92
C MET A 114 2.70 5.04 15.06
N LEU A 115 1.65 5.76 14.65
CA LEU A 115 1.77 6.98 13.85
C LEU A 115 2.37 8.12 14.66
N GLU A 116 2.00 8.27 15.93
CA GLU A 116 2.58 9.29 16.82
C GLU A 116 4.08 9.06 16.98
N ALA A 117 4.49 7.83 17.25
CA ALA A 117 5.90 7.46 17.34
C ALA A 117 6.64 7.75 16.03
N TYR A 118 6.03 7.43 14.88
CA TYR A 118 6.62 7.67 13.57
C TYR A 118 6.77 9.17 13.27
N VAL A 119 5.71 9.97 13.46
CA VAL A 119 5.72 11.41 13.19
C VAL A 119 6.70 12.15 14.08
N LYS A 120 6.85 11.73 15.34
CA LYS A 120 7.80 12.31 16.28
C LYS A 120 9.26 12.13 15.86
N ASP A 121 9.57 11.04 15.16
CA ASP A 121 10.92 10.67 14.74
C ASP A 121 11.28 11.17 13.33
N LEU A 122 10.38 11.88 12.65
CA LEU A 122 10.65 12.44 11.34
C LEU A 122 11.75 13.50 11.40
N ASP A 123 12.76 13.36 10.54
CA ASP A 123 13.81 14.35 10.38
C ASP A 123 13.25 15.60 9.67
N PRO A 124 13.27 16.79 10.30
CA PRO A 124 12.78 18.01 9.68
C PRO A 124 13.59 18.45 8.45
N GLU A 125 14.82 17.95 8.29
CA GLU A 125 15.68 18.25 7.13
C GLU A 125 15.41 17.32 5.94
N GLU A 126 14.62 16.25 6.13
CA GLU A 126 14.24 15.36 5.04
C GLU A 126 13.32 16.07 4.04
N ARG A 127 13.64 15.90 2.76
CA ARG A 127 12.85 16.44 1.66
C ARG A 127 12.12 15.33 0.92
N VAL A 128 10.79 15.39 0.95
CA VAL A 128 9.93 14.50 0.16
C VAL A 128 10.09 14.80 -1.33
N LEU A 129 10.68 13.86 -2.09
CA LEU A 129 10.86 13.98 -3.54
C LEU A 129 9.65 13.45 -4.34
N GLY A 130 8.88 12.57 -3.73
CA GLY A 130 7.70 11.96 -4.34
C GLY A 130 7.02 11.00 -3.38
N VAL A 131 5.72 10.83 -3.54
CA VAL A 131 4.87 9.95 -2.71
C VAL A 131 4.09 9.04 -3.63
N ASP A 132 4.10 7.74 -3.36
CA ASP A 132 3.43 6.71 -4.17
C ASP A 132 3.74 6.82 -5.67
N VAL A 133 5.01 7.14 -6.01
CA VAL A 133 5.43 7.35 -7.40
C VAL A 133 5.33 6.04 -8.16
N ALA A 134 4.42 6.01 -9.14
CA ALA A 134 4.24 4.84 -9.99
C ALA A 134 5.38 4.73 -11.00
N PHE A 135 5.89 3.52 -11.17
CA PHE A 135 6.97 3.23 -12.11
C PHE A 135 6.78 1.86 -12.77
N SER A 136 7.48 1.66 -13.88
CA SER A 136 7.56 0.38 -14.57
C SER A 136 8.99 0.18 -15.06
N VAL A 137 9.47 -1.05 -14.98
CA VAL A 137 10.81 -1.44 -15.44
C VAL A 137 10.68 -2.65 -16.36
N PRO A 138 11.53 -2.76 -17.42
CA PRO A 138 11.60 -3.99 -18.19
C PRO A 138 12.11 -5.12 -17.31
N LEU A 139 11.53 -6.32 -17.48
CA LEU A 139 12.15 -7.54 -16.99
C LEU A 139 13.15 -8.00 -18.04
N GLU A 140 14.34 -8.39 -17.61
CA GLU A 140 15.42 -8.84 -18.48
C GLU A 140 15.71 -10.32 -18.24
N ASP A 141 16.09 -11.04 -19.29
CA ASP A 141 16.63 -12.39 -19.17
C ASP A 141 18.08 -12.38 -18.65
N ALA A 142 18.67 -13.57 -18.48
CA ALA A 142 20.05 -13.71 -17.99
C ALA A 142 21.10 -13.08 -18.92
N ASP A 143 20.74 -12.83 -20.18
CA ASP A 143 21.60 -12.22 -21.19
C ASP A 143 21.37 -10.69 -21.30
N GLY A 144 20.48 -10.13 -20.48
CA GLY A 144 20.14 -8.70 -20.46
C GLY A 144 19.13 -8.28 -21.53
N ASN A 145 18.46 -9.23 -22.19
CA ASN A 145 17.43 -8.89 -23.17
C ASN A 145 16.10 -8.64 -22.49
N ALA A 146 15.46 -7.52 -22.82
CA ALA A 146 14.13 -7.20 -22.30
C ALA A 146 13.08 -8.23 -22.79
N LEU A 147 12.31 -8.77 -21.85
CA LEU A 147 11.21 -9.68 -22.12
C LEU A 147 10.06 -8.94 -22.80
N SER A 148 9.70 -9.38 -24.01
CA SER A 148 8.68 -8.74 -24.86
C SER A 148 7.25 -8.94 -24.38
N LYS A 149 7.00 -9.97 -23.58
CA LYS A 149 5.71 -10.25 -22.95
C LYS A 149 5.93 -10.57 -21.48
N PRO A 150 5.21 -9.92 -20.58
CA PRO A 150 4.99 -10.52 -19.27
C PRO A 150 4.29 -11.86 -19.52
N LEU A 151 4.84 -12.94 -18.96
CA LEU A 151 4.20 -14.27 -18.95
C LEU A 151 2.76 -14.17 -18.47
#